data_AF-H3D327-F1
#
_entry.id   AF-H3D327-F1
#
_cell.length_a   1.000
_cell.length_b   1.000
_cell.length_c   1.000
_cell.angle_alpha   90.00
_cell.angle_beta   90.00
_cell.angle_gamma   90.00
#
_symmetry.space_group_name_H-M   'P 1'
#
loop_
_entity.id
_entity.type
_entity.pdbx_description
1 polymer ?
#
loop_
_entity_poly.entity_id
_entity_poly.type
_entity_poly.pdbx_seq_one_letter_code
_entity_poly.pdbx_strand_id
1 'polypeptide(L)'
;LVNMTREIRDVTRDKKLWRTFFISPANNVCFYGECSYYCSTEHALCGKPDQIEGSLAAFLPDLNLAKRKTWRNPWRRSYHKRKKAEWEVDPDYCDEVKQTPPYDRGTRLLDVMDMTVFDFLMGNMDRHHYETFEKFGNDTFIIHLDNGRGFGKHSHDELSILVPLSQCCRVRKSTYLRLQLLAKEDSTLSVLMEESLRQDRLSPVLIQPHLQAMDRRLRVVLQVLAGCIEKEGYANVVEDDLLRNTATRR
;
A
#
# COMPACT_ATOMS: atom_id res chain seq x y z
N LEU A 1 20.97 4.61 -8.52
CA LEU A 1 21.40 6.02 -8.78
C LEU A 1 21.13 6.35 -10.23
N VAL A 2 20.48 7.50 -10.48
CA VAL A 2 20.20 8.03 -11.81
C VAL A 2 20.99 9.32 -12.00
N ASN A 3 21.76 9.44 -13.09
CA ASN A 3 22.38 10.72 -13.45
C ASN A 3 21.33 11.65 -14.05
N MET A 4 20.96 12.71 -13.32
CA MET A 4 19.86 13.60 -13.72
C MET A 4 20.16 14.40 -14.99
N THR A 5 21.43 14.69 -15.25
CA THR A 5 21.87 15.37 -16.47
C THR A 5 21.68 14.46 -17.67
N ARG A 6 22.38 13.32 -17.68
CA ARG A 6 22.47 12.42 -18.83
C ARG A 6 21.22 11.58 -19.03
N GLU A 7 20.57 11.14 -17.96
CA GLU A 7 19.48 10.14 -18.01
C GLU A 7 18.09 10.76 -17.85
N ILE A 8 17.99 12.07 -17.56
CA ILE A 8 16.71 12.78 -17.50
C ILE A 8 16.71 14.03 -18.39
N ARG A 9 17.55 15.02 -18.08
CA ARG A 9 17.54 16.34 -18.74
C ARG A 9 17.89 16.25 -20.23
N ASP A 10 18.97 15.55 -20.56
CA ASP A 10 19.52 15.55 -21.92
C ASP A 10 18.77 14.59 -22.87
N VAL A 11 17.92 13.71 -22.33
CA VAL A 11 17.14 12.72 -23.10
C VAL A 11 15.65 13.04 -23.20
N THR A 12 15.13 13.97 -22.38
CA THR A 12 13.71 14.34 -22.44
C THR A 12 13.41 15.23 -23.65
N ARG A 13 12.28 14.95 -24.30
CA ARG A 13 11.68 15.84 -25.32
C ARG A 13 10.57 16.73 -24.74
N ASP A 14 10.21 16.52 -23.47
CA ASP A 14 9.20 17.32 -22.80
C ASP A 14 9.80 18.65 -22.34
N LYS A 15 9.41 19.73 -23.04
CA LYS A 15 9.84 21.10 -22.75
C LYS A 15 9.37 21.59 -21.38
N LYS A 16 8.27 21.05 -20.84
CA LYS A 16 7.77 21.42 -19.52
C LYS A 16 8.75 20.97 -18.45
N LEU A 17 9.10 19.68 -18.45
CA LEU A 17 10.10 19.13 -17.55
C LEU A 17 11.47 19.80 -17.73
N TRP A 18 11.96 19.87 -18.97
CA TRP A 18 13.30 20.40 -19.27
C TRP A 18 13.52 21.83 -18.74
N ARG A 19 12.51 22.69 -18.84
CA ARG A 19 12.59 24.09 -18.38
C ARG A 19 12.70 24.24 -16.86
N THR A 20 12.42 23.20 -16.09
CA THR A 20 12.50 23.25 -14.62
C THR A 20 13.88 22.95 -14.06
N PHE A 21 14.84 22.59 -14.92
CA PHE A 21 16.22 22.34 -14.49
C PHE A 21 16.97 23.64 -14.22
N PHE A 22 17.72 23.69 -13.11
CA PHE A 22 18.58 24.82 -12.75
C PHE A 22 19.77 24.35 -11.91
N ILE A 23 20.75 25.24 -11.74
CA ILE A 23 21.90 25.03 -10.85
C ILE A 23 21.66 25.77 -9.54
N SER A 24 21.74 25.07 -8.41
CA SER A 24 21.57 25.68 -7.09
C SER A 24 22.79 26.52 -6.69
N PRO A 25 22.68 27.41 -5.68
CA PRO A 25 23.83 28.15 -5.14
C PRO A 25 24.98 27.27 -4.64
N ALA A 26 24.71 26.00 -4.31
CA ALA A 26 25.71 25.00 -3.94
C ALA A 26 26.34 24.29 -5.15
N ASN A 27 26.08 24.77 -6.37
CA ASN A 27 26.55 24.21 -7.64
C ASN A 27 26.08 22.76 -7.91
N ASN A 28 24.91 22.39 -7.39
CA ASN A 28 24.26 21.11 -7.68
C ASN A 28 23.22 21.27 -8.79
N VAL A 29 22.99 20.21 -9.57
CA VAL A 29 21.88 20.13 -10.53
C VAL A 29 20.59 19.87 -9.78
N CYS A 30 19.55 20.64 -10.09
CA CYS A 30 18.22 20.50 -9.48
C CYS A 30 17.13 20.57 -10.56
N PHE A 31 15.98 19.96 -10.28
CA PHE A 31 14.75 20.13 -11.06
C PHE A 31 13.51 19.90 -10.18
N TYR A 32 12.36 20.43 -10.57
CA TYR A 32 11.11 20.30 -9.79
C TYR A 32 9.91 19.79 -10.61
N GLY A 33 9.99 19.72 -11.94
CA GLY A 33 8.90 19.23 -12.78
C GLY A 33 7.63 20.09 -12.75
N GLU A 34 6.53 19.57 -13.29
CA GLU A 34 5.22 20.25 -13.31
C GLU A 34 4.14 19.29 -12.79
N CYS A 35 3.70 19.50 -11.54
CA CYS A 35 2.65 18.73 -10.90
C CYS A 35 1.89 19.57 -9.86
N SER A 36 0.84 19.02 -9.27
CA SER A 36 -0.05 19.78 -8.37
C SER A 36 0.47 19.98 -6.94
N TYR A 37 1.29 19.06 -6.43
CA TYR A 37 1.79 19.09 -5.06
C TYR A 37 3.32 19.05 -5.05
N TYR A 38 3.95 20.02 -4.38
CA TYR A 38 5.40 20.07 -4.19
C TYR A 38 6.25 20.11 -5.47
N CYS A 39 5.71 20.61 -6.58
CA CYS A 39 6.47 20.86 -7.83
C CYS A 39 6.76 22.37 -8.00
N SER A 40 7.62 22.90 -7.12
CA SER A 40 8.08 24.28 -7.12
C SER A 40 9.57 24.36 -6.75
N THR A 41 10.22 25.51 -7.00
CA THR A 41 11.66 25.68 -6.72
C THR A 41 12.04 25.40 -5.27
N GLU A 42 11.17 25.77 -4.31
CA GLU A 42 11.31 25.52 -2.87
C GLU A 42 11.30 24.01 -2.50
N HIS A 43 10.73 23.16 -3.36
CA HIS A 43 10.64 21.71 -3.18
C HIS A 43 11.45 20.95 -4.23
N ALA A 44 12.39 21.62 -4.91
CA ALA A 44 13.17 21.03 -5.99
C ALA A 44 13.99 19.83 -5.51
N LEU A 45 14.06 18.81 -6.36
CA LEU A 45 14.91 17.65 -6.18
C LEU A 45 16.31 18.00 -6.68
N CYS A 46 17.30 17.90 -5.79
CA CYS A 46 18.69 18.23 -6.07
C CYS A 46 19.58 17.02 -5.83
N GLY A 47 20.53 16.80 -6.74
CA GLY A 47 21.56 15.79 -6.59
C GLY A 47 22.81 16.32 -5.90
N LYS A 48 23.85 15.49 -5.86
CA LYS A 48 25.17 15.87 -5.33
C LYS A 48 26.33 15.26 -6.15
N PRO A 49 26.85 15.95 -7.18
CA PRO A 49 26.28 17.17 -7.77
C PRO A 49 25.09 16.90 -8.70
N ASP A 50 25.03 15.75 -9.37
CA ASP A 50 24.09 15.49 -10.47
C ASP A 50 23.45 14.09 -10.47
N GLN A 51 23.67 13.30 -9.42
CA GLN A 51 22.99 12.02 -9.22
C GLN A 51 21.91 12.11 -8.15
N ILE A 52 20.80 11.39 -8.38
CA ILE A 52 19.71 11.25 -7.42
C ILE A 52 19.31 9.78 -7.27
N GLU A 53 18.84 9.45 -6.07
CA GLU A 53 18.20 8.18 -5.76
C GLU A 53 16.71 8.22 -6.12
N GLY A 54 16.15 7.08 -6.48
CA GLY A 54 14.75 6.97 -6.85
C GLY A 54 14.35 5.52 -7.06
N SER A 55 13.06 5.25 -6.95
CA SER A 55 12.48 3.93 -7.24
C SER A 55 12.06 3.85 -8.72
N LEU A 56 12.32 2.71 -9.35
CA LEU A 56 11.84 2.40 -10.69
C LEU A 56 10.79 1.30 -10.59
N ALA A 57 9.52 1.69 -10.71
CA ALA A 57 8.41 0.75 -10.74
C ALA A 57 8.18 0.27 -12.18
N ALA A 58 8.14 -1.05 -12.38
CA ALA A 58 7.80 -1.62 -13.67
C ALA A 58 6.38 -1.19 -14.09
N PHE A 59 6.23 -0.71 -15.32
CA PHE A 59 4.92 -0.39 -15.86
C PHE A 59 4.06 -1.65 -15.99
N LEU A 60 2.79 -1.53 -15.58
CA LEU A 60 1.77 -2.49 -15.97
C LEU A 60 1.53 -2.42 -17.49
N PRO A 61 0.93 -3.46 -18.09
CA PRO A 61 0.59 -3.43 -19.50
C PRO A 61 -0.23 -2.21 -19.87
N ASP A 62 -0.04 -1.73 -21.09
CA ASP A 62 -0.76 -0.58 -21.63
C ASP A 62 -2.28 -0.79 -21.53
N LEU A 63 -3.02 0.28 -21.23
CA LEU A 63 -4.46 0.23 -21.02
C LEU A 63 -5.25 -0.20 -22.28
N ASN A 64 -4.66 -0.04 -23.48
CA ASN A 64 -5.25 -0.55 -24.72
C ASN A 64 -5.20 -2.08 -24.81
N LEU A 65 -4.24 -2.72 -24.14
CA LEU A 65 -4.06 -4.17 -24.11
C LEU A 65 -4.75 -4.81 -22.89
N ALA A 66 -4.64 -4.16 -21.74
CA ALA A 66 -5.22 -4.64 -20.48
C ALA A 66 -5.92 -3.49 -19.75
N LYS A 67 -7.21 -3.33 -20.02
CA LYS A 67 -8.04 -2.33 -19.31
C LYS A 67 -8.07 -2.62 -17.82
N ARG A 68 -7.93 -1.56 -17.04
CA ARG A 68 -8.01 -1.57 -15.58
C ARG A 68 -9.25 -0.80 -15.14
N LYS A 69 -9.91 -1.29 -14.10
CA LYS A 69 -11.04 -0.63 -13.47
C LYS A 69 -10.59 -0.07 -12.14
N THR A 70 -10.77 1.23 -11.96
CA THR A 70 -10.53 1.93 -10.69
C THR A 70 -11.79 1.87 -9.84
N TRP A 71 -11.62 1.47 -8.59
CA TRP A 71 -12.69 1.38 -7.59
C TRP A 71 -12.41 2.35 -6.46
N ARG A 72 -13.46 3.01 -5.98
CA ARG A 72 -13.41 3.80 -4.75
C ARG A 72 -13.41 2.86 -3.55
N ASN A 73 -12.41 2.99 -2.68
CA ASN A 73 -12.37 2.24 -1.43
C ASN A 73 -13.51 2.72 -0.50
N PRO A 74 -14.34 1.84 0.09
CA PRO A 74 -15.41 2.26 1.03
C PRO A 74 -14.85 3.01 2.23
N TRP A 75 -13.67 2.61 2.71
CA TRP A 75 -12.95 3.28 3.81
C TRP A 75 -12.06 4.44 3.35
N ARG A 76 -12.36 5.02 2.19
CA ARG A 76 -11.70 6.25 1.74
C ARG A 76 -11.90 7.35 2.78
N ARG A 77 -10.81 8.02 3.18
CA ARG A 77 -10.84 9.19 4.06
C ARG A 77 -11.58 10.37 3.42
N SER A 78 -11.96 11.35 4.23
CA SER A 78 -12.66 12.55 3.75
C SER A 78 -11.79 13.46 2.88
N TYR A 79 -10.46 13.39 3.03
CA TYR A 79 -9.49 14.37 2.48
C TYR A 79 -9.80 15.81 2.87
N HIS A 80 -10.42 15.99 4.03
CA HIS A 80 -10.83 17.30 4.52
C HIS A 80 -10.61 17.40 6.03
N LYS A 81 -9.86 18.42 6.46
CA LYS A 81 -9.33 18.56 7.83
C LYS A 81 -10.38 18.51 8.95
N ARG A 82 -11.62 18.93 8.67
CA ARG A 82 -12.71 19.02 9.66
C ARG A 82 -13.86 18.05 9.42
N LYS A 83 -13.88 17.35 8.28
CA LYS A 83 -15.00 16.48 7.92
C LYS A 83 -14.58 15.05 8.21
N LYS A 84 -15.35 14.34 9.02
CA LYS A 84 -15.19 12.90 9.20
C LYS A 84 -15.79 12.16 8.01
N ALA A 85 -15.22 11.02 7.66
CA ALA A 85 -15.83 10.04 6.77
C ALA A 85 -16.92 9.24 7.51
N GLU A 86 -17.82 8.59 6.78
CA GLU A 86 -18.95 7.84 7.36
C GLU A 86 -18.46 6.71 8.26
N TRP A 87 -17.48 5.94 7.82
CA TRP A 87 -16.86 4.87 8.62
C TRP A 87 -16.17 5.35 9.91
N GLU A 88 -15.88 6.65 10.07
CA GLU A 88 -15.31 7.23 11.29
C GLU A 88 -16.38 7.57 12.35
N VAL A 89 -17.66 7.58 11.96
CA VAL A 89 -18.79 7.94 12.84
C VAL A 89 -19.78 6.79 13.03
N ASP A 90 -19.84 5.87 12.07
CA ASP A 90 -20.69 4.69 12.12
C ASP A 90 -19.86 3.44 12.50
N PRO A 91 -20.07 2.86 13.70
CA PRO A 91 -19.38 1.64 14.11
C PRO A 91 -19.80 0.41 13.29
N ASP A 92 -21.02 0.39 12.74
CA ASP A 92 -21.60 -0.74 12.01
C ASP A 92 -21.48 -0.56 10.49
N TYR A 93 -20.69 0.41 10.03
CA TYR A 93 -20.50 0.75 8.61
C TYR A 93 -20.21 -0.46 7.71
N CYS A 94 -19.44 -1.45 8.19
CA CYS A 94 -19.13 -2.62 7.37
C CYS A 94 -20.37 -3.48 7.06
N ASP A 95 -21.43 -3.43 7.86
CA ASP A 95 -22.64 -4.22 7.59
C ASP A 95 -23.42 -3.68 6.38
N GLU A 96 -23.35 -2.38 6.11
CA GLU A 96 -23.81 -1.79 4.85
C GLU A 96 -22.87 -2.18 3.69
N VAL A 97 -21.54 -2.10 3.91
CA VAL A 97 -20.56 -2.47 2.88
C VAL A 97 -20.73 -3.92 2.43
N LYS A 98 -20.96 -4.86 3.37
CA LYS A 98 -21.24 -6.29 3.09
C LYS A 98 -22.50 -6.50 2.24
N GLN A 99 -23.40 -5.53 2.12
CA GLN A 99 -24.60 -5.60 1.29
C GLN A 99 -24.44 -4.85 -0.04
N THR A 100 -23.34 -4.12 -0.21
CA THR A 100 -23.11 -3.23 -1.34
C THR A 100 -22.26 -3.92 -2.41
N PRO A 101 -22.70 -4.00 -3.68
CA PRO A 101 -21.87 -4.46 -4.77
C PRO A 101 -20.61 -3.61 -4.95
N PRO A 102 -19.42 -4.20 -5.20
CA PRO A 102 -19.15 -5.62 -5.41
C PRO A 102 -18.71 -6.39 -4.15
N TYR A 103 -18.89 -5.83 -2.96
CA TYR A 103 -18.39 -6.39 -1.70
C TYR A 103 -19.34 -7.45 -1.10
N ASP A 104 -20.57 -7.52 -1.59
CA ASP A 104 -21.62 -8.47 -1.21
C ASP A 104 -21.36 -9.90 -1.68
N ARG A 105 -20.44 -10.09 -2.63
CA ARG A 105 -20.18 -11.36 -3.30
C ARG A 105 -18.70 -11.62 -3.50
N GLY A 106 -18.37 -12.89 -3.70
CA GLY A 106 -17.04 -13.30 -4.12
C GLY A 106 -15.99 -13.07 -3.03
N THR A 107 -14.78 -12.74 -3.45
CA THR A 107 -13.65 -12.54 -2.53
C THR A 107 -13.37 -11.07 -2.21
N ARG A 108 -14.11 -10.13 -2.81
CA ARG A 108 -13.72 -8.72 -2.84
C ARG A 108 -13.56 -8.10 -1.46
N LEU A 109 -14.45 -8.40 -0.52
CA LEU A 109 -14.31 -7.89 0.85
C LEU A 109 -13.01 -8.40 1.49
N LEU A 110 -12.67 -9.67 1.31
CA LEU A 110 -11.43 -10.26 1.82
C LEU A 110 -10.18 -9.68 1.14
N ASP A 111 -10.25 -9.34 -0.15
CA ASP A 111 -9.19 -8.61 -0.84
C ASP A 111 -8.92 -7.24 -0.20
N VAL A 112 -9.99 -6.54 0.21
CA VAL A 112 -9.84 -5.27 0.96
C VAL A 112 -9.22 -5.51 2.33
N MET A 113 -9.56 -6.60 3.02
CA MET A 113 -8.96 -6.92 4.32
C MET A 113 -7.45 -7.17 4.21
N ASP A 114 -7.01 -7.93 3.21
CA ASP A 114 -5.59 -8.16 2.94
C ASP A 114 -4.86 -6.84 2.60
N MET A 115 -5.47 -6.00 1.77
CA MET A 115 -4.94 -4.67 1.44
C MET A 115 -4.85 -3.76 2.67
N THR A 116 -5.85 -3.79 3.55
CA THR A 116 -5.87 -3.04 4.82
C THR A 116 -4.74 -3.48 5.76
N VAL A 117 -4.50 -4.80 5.88
CA VAL A 117 -3.37 -5.32 6.66
C VAL A 117 -2.04 -4.83 6.06
N PHE A 118 -1.89 -4.91 4.74
CA PHE A 118 -0.71 -4.43 4.04
C PHE A 118 -0.45 -2.94 4.28
N ASP A 119 -1.47 -2.10 4.09
CA ASP A 119 -1.40 -0.65 4.29
C ASP A 119 -1.10 -0.31 5.75
N PHE A 120 -1.63 -1.04 6.73
CA PHE A 120 -1.34 -0.80 8.15
C PHE A 120 0.11 -1.13 8.50
N LEU A 121 0.65 -2.26 8.03
CA LEU A 121 2.03 -2.66 8.30
C LEU A 121 3.03 -1.58 7.85
N MET A 122 2.77 -0.94 6.71
CA MET A 122 3.59 0.17 6.22
C MET A 122 3.17 1.55 6.75
N GLY A 123 1.96 1.70 7.29
CA GLY A 123 1.40 2.98 7.74
C GLY A 123 0.90 3.87 6.60
N ASN A 124 0.47 3.28 5.48
CA ASN A 124 -0.08 4.00 4.33
C ASN A 124 -1.56 4.31 4.54
N MET A 125 -1.87 5.55 4.90
CA MET A 125 -3.25 5.99 5.14
C MET A 125 -3.98 6.53 3.89
N ASP A 126 -3.35 6.45 2.70
CA ASP A 126 -3.81 7.12 1.48
C ASP A 126 -4.47 6.19 0.46
N ARG A 127 -4.96 5.02 0.88
CA ARG A 127 -5.65 4.05 0.01
C ARG A 127 -7.08 4.46 -0.33
N HIS A 128 -7.24 5.54 -1.10
CA HIS A 128 -8.55 6.07 -1.49
C HIS A 128 -9.18 5.36 -2.70
N HIS A 129 -8.35 4.78 -3.56
CA HIS A 129 -8.77 3.92 -4.65
C HIS A 129 -7.93 2.65 -4.68
N TYR A 130 -8.45 1.67 -5.39
CA TYR A 130 -7.72 0.48 -5.79
C TYR A 130 -8.10 0.09 -7.21
N GLU A 131 -7.26 -0.72 -7.86
CA GLU A 131 -7.50 -1.14 -9.24
C GLU A 131 -7.67 -2.66 -9.36
N THR A 132 -8.45 -3.08 -10.34
CA THR A 132 -8.52 -4.47 -10.81
C THR A 132 -8.35 -4.52 -12.32
N PHE A 133 -7.95 -5.66 -12.87
CA PHE A 133 -8.03 -5.86 -14.32
C PHE A 133 -9.48 -6.13 -14.73
N GLU A 134 -9.99 -5.34 -15.67
CA GLU A 134 -11.39 -5.43 -16.11
C GLU A 134 -11.71 -6.80 -16.70
N LYS A 135 -10.75 -7.38 -17.44
CA LYS A 135 -10.87 -8.70 -18.08
C LYS A 135 -11.23 -9.83 -17.11
N PHE A 136 -10.83 -9.75 -15.84
CA PHE A 136 -11.09 -10.79 -14.85
C PHE A 136 -12.38 -10.57 -14.04
N GLY A 137 -13.13 -9.50 -14.31
CA GLY A 137 -14.38 -9.21 -13.63
C GLY A 137 -14.19 -8.86 -12.15
N ASN A 138 -15.14 -9.29 -11.31
CA ASN A 138 -15.14 -8.93 -9.88
C ASN A 138 -14.32 -9.89 -9.02
N ASP A 139 -14.25 -11.17 -9.40
CA ASP A 139 -13.54 -12.24 -8.68
C ASP A 139 -12.07 -12.30 -9.11
N THR A 140 -11.35 -11.23 -8.81
CA THR A 140 -9.92 -11.06 -9.09
C THR A 140 -9.25 -10.33 -7.94
N PHE A 141 -7.93 -10.48 -7.86
CA PHE A 141 -7.11 -9.73 -6.91
C PHE A 141 -7.15 -8.22 -7.16
N ILE A 142 -6.86 -7.46 -6.10
CA ILE A 142 -6.65 -6.03 -6.14
C ILE A 142 -5.17 -5.74 -6.43
N ILE A 143 -4.91 -4.77 -7.31
CA ILE A 143 -3.56 -4.29 -7.61
C ILE A 143 -3.16 -3.23 -6.56
N HIS A 144 -2.11 -3.50 -5.77
CA HIS A 144 -1.60 -2.58 -4.75
C HIS A 144 -0.63 -1.54 -5.34
N LEU A 145 -1.16 -0.48 -5.95
CA LEU A 145 -0.38 0.62 -6.55
C LEU A 145 -0.12 1.79 -5.58
N ASP A 146 0.65 2.80 -5.98
CA ASP A 146 0.78 4.08 -5.26
C ASP A 146 1.13 3.98 -3.76
N ASN A 147 2.14 3.18 -3.46
CA ASN A 147 2.55 2.87 -2.08
C ASN A 147 3.52 3.91 -1.47
N GLY A 148 3.77 5.03 -2.15
CA GLY A 148 4.80 6.02 -1.79
C GLY A 148 4.55 6.81 -0.50
N ARG A 149 3.37 6.67 0.11
CA ARG A 149 3.02 7.31 1.40
C ARG A 149 3.15 6.38 2.61
N GLY A 150 3.59 5.14 2.41
CA GLY A 150 3.99 4.27 3.51
C GLY A 150 5.37 4.65 4.06
N PHE A 151 5.73 4.04 5.19
CA PHE A 151 7.04 4.20 5.85
C PHE A 151 7.43 5.66 6.16
N GLY A 152 6.46 6.56 6.35
CA GLY A 152 6.74 7.94 6.76
C GLY A 152 6.95 8.15 8.27
N LYS A 153 6.48 7.22 9.11
CA LYS A 153 6.60 7.26 10.58
C LYS A 153 6.83 5.86 11.13
N HIS A 154 7.95 5.64 11.83
CA HIS A 154 8.24 4.36 12.50
C HIS A 154 7.78 4.34 13.96
N SER A 155 7.66 5.50 14.59
CA SER A 155 7.30 5.68 16.00
C SER A 155 5.79 5.84 16.26
N HIS A 156 4.97 5.78 15.20
CA HIS A 156 3.52 5.90 15.28
C HIS A 156 2.86 4.78 14.48
N ASP A 157 1.82 4.18 15.05
CA ASP A 157 0.99 3.18 14.39
C ASP A 157 -0.41 3.77 14.18
N GLU A 158 -0.77 3.98 12.92
CA GLU A 158 -2.03 4.62 12.56
C GLU A 158 -3.19 3.61 12.59
N LEU A 159 -3.74 3.37 13.79
CA LEU A 159 -4.80 2.39 14.03
C LEU A 159 -6.05 2.62 13.16
N SER A 160 -6.31 3.85 12.74
CA SER A 160 -7.45 4.13 11.85
C SER A 160 -7.35 3.41 10.49
N ILE A 161 -6.16 2.95 10.08
CA ILE A 161 -6.01 2.11 8.87
C ILE A 161 -6.62 0.72 9.08
N LEU A 162 -6.61 0.16 10.30
CA LEU A 162 -7.18 -1.15 10.62
C LEU A 162 -8.68 -1.16 10.86
N VAL A 163 -9.35 0.00 10.85
CA VAL A 163 -10.80 0.09 11.04
C VAL A 163 -11.61 -0.84 10.11
N PRO A 164 -11.26 -1.02 8.82
CA PRO A 164 -11.94 -2.00 7.97
C PRO A 164 -11.89 -3.41 8.56
N LEU A 165 -10.73 -3.82 9.06
CA LEU A 165 -10.54 -5.16 9.64
C LEU A 165 -11.34 -5.33 10.94
N SER A 166 -11.32 -4.32 11.82
CA SER A 166 -12.04 -4.36 13.09
C SER A 166 -13.56 -4.27 12.93
N GLN A 167 -14.06 -3.53 11.93
CA GLN A 167 -15.50 -3.43 11.66
C GLN A 167 -16.03 -4.67 10.94
N CYS A 168 -15.29 -5.17 9.95
CA CYS A 168 -15.76 -6.30 9.16
C CYS A 168 -15.54 -7.64 9.86
N CYS A 169 -14.50 -7.73 10.70
CA CYS A 169 -14.07 -8.96 11.37
C CYS A 169 -14.02 -10.16 10.41
N ARG A 170 -13.37 -9.99 9.26
CA ARG A 170 -13.14 -11.08 8.29
C ARG A 170 -11.71 -11.09 7.78
N VAL A 171 -11.16 -12.28 7.54
CA VAL A 171 -9.81 -12.48 6.99
C VAL A 171 -9.72 -13.81 6.26
N ARG A 172 -8.81 -13.92 5.29
CA ARG A 172 -8.48 -15.21 4.67
C ARG A 172 -7.69 -16.08 5.63
N LYS A 173 -7.99 -17.38 5.65
CA LYS A 173 -7.20 -18.38 6.39
C LYS A 173 -5.75 -18.38 5.93
N SER A 174 -5.50 -18.29 4.63
CA SER A 174 -4.13 -18.20 4.09
C SER A 174 -3.36 -17.00 4.61
N THR A 175 -3.99 -15.81 4.67
CA THR A 175 -3.39 -14.60 5.23
C THR A 175 -3.17 -14.74 6.73
N TYR A 176 -4.18 -15.17 7.48
CA TYR A 176 -4.10 -15.32 8.94
C TYR A 176 -2.95 -16.24 9.37
N LEU A 177 -2.82 -17.41 8.75
CA LEU A 177 -1.74 -18.35 9.04
C LEU A 177 -0.35 -17.78 8.70
N ARG A 178 -0.22 -17.02 7.60
CA ARG A 178 1.04 -16.34 7.26
C ARG A 178 1.39 -15.26 8.27
N LEU A 179 0.42 -14.46 8.72
CA LEU A 179 0.65 -13.43 9.75
C LEU A 179 1.11 -14.07 11.07
N GLN A 180 0.51 -15.19 11.47
CA GLN A 180 0.95 -15.94 12.65
C GLN A 180 2.37 -16.48 12.49
N LEU A 181 2.72 -17.02 11.32
CA LEU A 181 4.07 -17.50 11.03
C LEU A 181 5.09 -16.36 11.11
N LEU A 182 4.78 -15.21 10.52
CA LEU A 182 5.65 -14.02 10.49
C LEU A 182 5.89 -13.39 11.86
N ALA A 183 5.09 -13.76 12.88
CA ALA A 183 5.22 -13.29 14.25
C ALA A 183 6.09 -14.21 15.12
N LYS A 184 6.51 -15.37 14.61
CA LYS A 184 7.41 -16.28 15.32
C LYS A 184 8.86 -15.82 15.25
N GLU A 185 9.66 -16.18 16.25
CA GLU A 185 11.07 -15.79 16.35
C GLU A 185 11.93 -16.30 15.18
N ASP A 186 11.61 -17.48 14.64
CA ASP A 186 12.31 -18.11 13.52
C ASP A 186 11.90 -17.55 12.14
N SER A 187 10.89 -16.70 12.07
CA SER A 187 10.34 -16.16 10.82
C SER A 187 9.90 -14.69 10.96
N THR A 188 10.60 -13.94 11.82
CA THR A 188 10.20 -12.57 12.14
C THR A 188 10.21 -11.66 10.90
N LEU A 189 9.11 -10.92 10.70
CA LEU A 189 8.88 -10.06 9.54
C LEU A 189 10.03 -9.06 9.29
N SER A 190 10.55 -8.42 10.33
CA SER A 190 11.66 -7.47 10.22
C SER A 190 12.91 -8.09 9.59
N VAL A 191 13.33 -9.27 10.06
CA VAL A 191 14.52 -9.99 9.57
C VAL A 191 14.34 -10.40 8.12
N LEU A 192 13.16 -10.95 7.78
CA LEU A 192 12.85 -11.36 6.41
C LEU A 192 12.82 -10.16 5.45
N MET A 193 12.29 -9.02 5.90
CA MET A 193 12.24 -7.79 5.13
C MET A 193 13.63 -7.19 4.93
N GLU A 194 14.46 -7.17 5.98
CA GLU A 194 15.85 -6.70 5.91
C GLU A 194 16.67 -7.52 4.91
N GLU A 195 16.55 -8.85 4.97
CA GLU A 195 17.24 -9.76 4.04
C GLU A 195 16.79 -9.54 2.59
N SER A 196 15.47 -9.45 2.38
CA SER A 196 14.89 -9.21 1.05
C SER A 196 15.37 -7.89 0.44
N LEU A 197 15.35 -6.80 1.23
CA LEU A 197 15.73 -5.46 0.78
C LEU A 197 17.24 -5.28 0.60
N ARG A 198 18.07 -6.19 1.11
CA ARG A 198 19.54 -6.13 0.94
C ARG A 198 19.98 -6.25 -0.53
N GLN A 199 19.15 -6.87 -1.36
CA GLN A 199 19.44 -7.05 -2.79
C GLN A 199 19.26 -5.77 -3.61
N ASP A 200 18.58 -4.75 -3.05
CA ASP A 200 18.38 -3.48 -3.75
C ASP A 200 19.68 -2.63 -3.74
N ARG A 201 19.92 -1.91 -4.84
CA ARG A 201 21.09 -1.02 -4.97
C ARG A 201 21.04 0.16 -4.01
N LEU A 202 19.88 0.50 -3.48
CA LEU A 202 19.67 1.53 -2.48
C LEU A 202 19.69 0.98 -1.04
N SER A 203 20.21 -0.24 -0.83
CA SER A 203 20.35 -0.79 0.52
C SER A 203 21.25 0.09 1.40
N PRO A 204 20.83 0.42 2.64
CA PRO A 204 19.56 0.04 3.28
C PRO A 204 18.35 0.86 2.79
N VAL A 205 17.32 0.18 2.27
CA VAL A 205 16.08 0.82 1.77
C VAL A 205 15.19 1.30 2.93
N LEU A 206 15.09 0.52 3.99
CA LEU A 206 14.39 0.87 5.23
C LEU A 206 15.39 0.94 6.38
N ILE A 207 15.30 1.99 7.19
CA ILE A 207 16.08 2.10 8.42
C ILE A 207 15.55 1.13 9.50
N GLN A 208 16.43 0.72 10.42
CA GLN A 208 16.11 -0.26 11.47
C GLN A 208 14.81 0.02 12.24
N PRO A 209 14.48 1.27 12.64
CA PRO A 209 13.24 1.54 13.34
C PRO A 209 11.99 1.20 12.54
N HIS A 210 12.00 1.31 11.21
CA HIS A 210 10.88 0.92 10.37
C HIS A 210 10.69 -0.60 10.34
N LEU A 211 11.78 -1.36 10.26
CA LEU A 211 11.74 -2.82 10.33
C LEU A 211 11.14 -3.29 11.66
N GLN A 212 11.59 -2.73 12.78
CA GLN A 212 11.04 -3.01 14.11
C GLN A 212 9.56 -2.61 14.26
N ALA A 213 9.16 -1.50 13.64
CA ALA A 213 7.77 -1.07 13.62
C ALA A 213 6.86 -2.07 12.89
N MET A 214 7.34 -2.75 11.85
CA MET A 214 6.56 -3.78 11.15
C MET A 214 6.20 -4.95 12.06
N ASP A 215 7.14 -5.42 12.89
CA ASP A 215 6.86 -6.49 13.87
C ASP A 215 5.85 -6.05 14.92
N ARG A 216 5.98 -4.81 15.42
CA ARG A 216 5.02 -4.24 16.38
C ARG A 216 3.62 -4.16 15.77
N ARG A 217 3.50 -3.66 14.53
CA ARG A 217 2.23 -3.57 13.80
C ARG A 217 1.66 -4.94 13.50
N LEU A 218 2.48 -5.92 13.13
CA LEU A 218 2.03 -7.30 12.92
C LEU A 218 1.35 -7.88 14.17
N ARG A 219 1.92 -7.65 15.36
CA ARG A 219 1.30 -8.07 16.62
C ARG A 219 -0.05 -7.37 16.85
N VAL A 220 -0.17 -6.09 16.53
CA VAL A 220 -1.46 -5.37 16.61
C VAL A 220 -2.50 -5.97 15.66
N VAL A 221 -2.13 -6.32 14.42
CA VAL A 221 -3.04 -7.00 13.48
C VAL A 221 -3.54 -8.32 14.08
N LEU A 222 -2.64 -9.14 14.63
CA LEU A 222 -3.00 -10.40 15.26
C LEU A 222 -3.91 -10.21 16.49
N GLN A 223 -3.68 -9.17 17.29
CA GLN A 223 -4.53 -8.82 18.43
C GLN A 223 -5.95 -8.41 18.00
N VAL A 224 -6.07 -7.60 16.94
CA VAL A 224 -7.38 -7.23 16.36
C VAL A 224 -8.12 -8.47 15.88
N LEU A 225 -7.44 -9.37 15.17
CA LEU A 225 -8.04 -10.62 14.72
C LEU A 225 -8.43 -11.54 15.87
N ALA A 226 -7.62 -11.63 16.92
CA ALA A 226 -7.96 -12.41 18.12
C ALA A 226 -9.23 -11.88 18.79
N GLY A 227 -9.36 -10.55 18.94
CA GLY A 227 -10.58 -9.93 19.47
C GLY A 227 -11.82 -10.19 18.60
N CYS A 228 -11.67 -10.12 17.26
CA CYS A 228 -12.75 -10.50 16.35
C CYS A 228 -13.15 -11.98 16.52
N ILE A 229 -12.17 -12.90 16.62
CA ILE A 229 -12.42 -14.34 16.77
C ILE A 229 -13.11 -14.63 18.10
N GLU A 230 -12.72 -13.97 19.19
CA GLU A 230 -13.35 -14.12 20.50
C GLU A 230 -14.81 -13.66 20.48
N LYS A 231 -15.09 -12.55 19.80
CA LYS A 231 -16.44 -11.95 19.73
C LYS A 231 -17.38 -12.70 18.77
N GLU A 232 -16.92 -12.97 17.54
CA GLU A 232 -17.76 -13.43 16.43
C GLU A 232 -17.60 -14.93 16.14
N GLY A 233 -16.57 -15.58 16.70
CA GLY A 233 -16.24 -16.99 16.48
C GLY A 233 -15.33 -17.25 15.28
N TYR A 234 -14.43 -18.23 15.40
CA TYR A 234 -13.39 -18.51 14.40
C TYR A 234 -13.93 -18.72 12.98
N ALA A 235 -14.99 -19.51 12.83
CA ALA A 235 -15.57 -19.85 11.53
C ALA A 235 -16.22 -18.65 10.81
N ASN A 236 -16.65 -17.62 11.56
CA ASN A 236 -17.26 -16.42 10.98
C ASN A 236 -16.20 -15.39 10.57
N VAL A 237 -15.05 -15.39 11.25
CA VAL A 237 -13.95 -14.45 10.99
C VAL A 237 -12.98 -14.98 9.94
N VAL A 238 -12.62 -16.26 10.00
CA VAL A 238 -11.57 -16.85 9.18
C VAL A 238 -12.17 -17.66 8.03
N GLU A 239 -12.15 -17.09 6.82
CA GLU A 239 -12.66 -17.75 5.62
C GLU A 239 -11.66 -18.79 5.10
N ASP A 240 -12.09 -20.04 4.90
CA ASP A 240 -11.23 -21.08 4.34
C ASP A 240 -11.08 -20.96 2.82
N ASP A 241 -9.93 -20.44 2.39
CA ASP A 241 -9.53 -20.30 1.00
C ASP A 241 -8.52 -21.36 0.54
N LEU A 242 -8.13 -22.31 1.41
CA LEU A 242 -7.10 -23.31 1.13
C LEU A 242 -7.65 -24.55 0.39
N LEU A 243 -8.95 -24.82 0.54
CA LEU A 243 -9.58 -26.03 -0.02
C LEU A 243 -10.03 -25.89 -1.48
N ARG A 244 -10.00 -24.69 -2.09
CA ARG A 244 -10.49 -24.47 -3.46
C ARG A 244 -9.60 -25.01 -4.58
N ASN A 245 -8.42 -25.54 -4.28
CA ASN A 245 -7.44 -25.98 -5.30
C ASN A 245 -7.56 -27.44 -5.79
N THR A 246 -8.54 -28.22 -5.33
CA THR A 246 -8.67 -29.64 -5.74
C THR A 246 -9.73 -29.90 -6.83
N ALA A 247 -10.62 -28.94 -7.14
CA ALA A 247 -11.77 -29.21 -8.02
C ALA A 247 -11.64 -28.72 -9.48
N THR A 248 -10.65 -27.89 -9.83
CA THR A 248 -10.52 -27.27 -11.17
C THR A 248 -9.26 -27.68 -11.94
N ARG A 249 -8.61 -28.79 -11.56
CA ARG A 249 -7.61 -29.48 -12.39
C ARG A 249 -8.14 -30.83 -12.88
N ARG A 250 -9.19 -30.80 -13.70
CA ARG A 250 -9.54 -31.89 -14.62
C ARG A 250 -10.06 -31.29 -15.91
#